data_AF-A0A1B1U7D8-F1
#
_entry.id   AF-A0A1B1U7D8-F1
#
_cell.length_a   1.000
_cell.length_b   1.000
_cell.length_c   1.000
_cell.angle_alpha   90.00
_cell.angle_beta   90.00
_cell.angle_gamma   90.00
#
_symmetry.space_group_name_H-M   'P 1'
#
loop_
_entity.id
_entity.type
_entity.pdbx_description
1 polymer ?
#
loop_
_entity_poly.entity_id
_entity_poly.type
_entity_poly.pdbx_seq_one_letter_code
_entity_poly.pdbx_strand_id
1 'polypeptide(L)'
;MKKLLFFLCLTLLFGANDRYTAYLFSDDYATVRQGIKLGGDLDARWRGMTPLYNACRSGWTDVVELMIARGADVDEASYGETPLLKVTGRKVNDVELAKVLLGNGADVNAQDTQGNTPLYHAIMNRNKKMIQLLLDNGADMYIKNKRGDSAARYILSKKTMAGTSFSNNDLNVTANSFSFGRASVSIGITNKSKQFMKVSQIAVYLNGNLVGEAQVTKNIAPNSTLSNVATIKLPPNFYQNININSSGKTKLEYGVAVEYSLDNSGKSFEDSKEVELVLW
;
A
#
# COMPACT_ATOMS: atom_id res chain seq x y z
N MET A 1 33.89 -25.83 -25.34
CA MET A 1 33.61 -25.27 -26.68
C MET A 1 32.39 -24.34 -26.72
N LYS A 2 31.21 -24.70 -26.18
CA LYS A 2 30.03 -23.80 -26.20
C LYS A 2 30.20 -22.49 -25.40
N LYS A 3 30.86 -22.52 -24.22
CA LYS A 3 31.22 -21.30 -23.45
C LYS A 3 32.20 -20.38 -24.18
N LEU A 4 33.11 -20.96 -24.97
CA LEU A 4 34.13 -20.22 -25.73
C LEU A 4 33.52 -19.57 -26.99
N LEU A 5 32.60 -20.26 -27.67
CA LEU A 5 31.85 -19.71 -28.81
C LEU A 5 30.88 -18.60 -28.41
N PHE A 6 30.26 -18.70 -27.23
CA PHE A 6 29.40 -17.65 -26.68
C PHE A 6 30.19 -16.37 -26.38
N PHE A 7 31.41 -16.51 -25.87
CA PHE A 7 32.34 -15.41 -25.66
C PHE A 7 32.85 -14.80 -26.98
N LEU A 8 33.10 -15.61 -28.00
CA LEU A 8 33.67 -15.13 -29.27
C LEU A 8 32.67 -14.27 -30.08
N CYS A 9 31.39 -14.67 -30.14
CA CYS A 9 30.35 -13.89 -30.84
C CYS A 9 30.04 -12.54 -30.16
N LEU A 10 30.33 -12.38 -28.88
CA LEU A 10 30.07 -11.13 -28.14
C LEU A 10 31.11 -10.03 -28.43
N THR A 11 32.33 -10.43 -28.84
CA THR A 11 33.47 -9.52 -28.98
C THR A 11 33.54 -8.74 -30.29
N LEU A 12 32.66 -9.05 -31.26
CA LEU A 12 32.71 -8.47 -32.61
C LEU A 12 31.79 -7.26 -32.82
N LEU A 13 31.07 -6.80 -31.79
CA LEU A 13 30.00 -5.79 -31.94
C LEU A 13 30.21 -4.49 -31.19
N PHE A 14 31.34 -4.29 -30.50
CA PHE A 14 31.43 -3.18 -29.56
C PHE A 14 32.78 -2.44 -29.55
N GLY A 15 32.71 -1.14 -29.27
CA GLY A 15 33.87 -0.24 -29.17
C GLY A 15 34.83 -0.65 -28.05
N ALA A 16 36.05 -0.10 -28.05
CA ALA A 16 37.17 -0.58 -27.22
C ALA A 16 36.90 -0.69 -25.69
N ASN A 17 35.87 -0.02 -25.16
CA ASN A 17 35.48 -0.08 -23.74
C ASN A 17 34.55 -1.26 -23.37
N ASP A 18 33.92 -1.92 -24.35
CA ASP A 18 32.90 -2.96 -24.12
C ASP A 18 33.47 -4.38 -23.98
N ARG A 19 34.78 -4.55 -24.19
CA ARG A 19 35.41 -5.88 -24.25
C ARG A 19 35.31 -6.65 -22.93
N TYR A 20 35.24 -5.95 -21.80
CA TYR A 20 35.17 -6.54 -20.45
C TYR A 20 33.80 -6.40 -19.79
N THR A 21 32.91 -5.57 -20.35
CA THR A 21 31.52 -5.37 -19.87
C THR A 21 30.76 -6.70 -19.74
N ALA A 22 30.98 -7.64 -20.66
CA ALA A 22 30.35 -8.95 -20.63
C ALA A 22 30.64 -9.75 -19.33
N TYR A 23 31.81 -9.54 -18.72
CA TYR A 23 32.20 -10.23 -17.49
C TYR A 23 31.33 -9.77 -16.32
N LEU A 24 30.83 -8.53 -16.36
CA LEU A 24 29.98 -7.96 -15.33
C LEU A 24 28.59 -8.61 -15.27
N PHE A 25 28.16 -9.30 -16.34
CA PHE A 25 26.87 -10.00 -16.36
C PHE A 25 26.96 -11.48 -15.93
N SER A 26 28.11 -11.91 -15.41
CA SER A 26 28.33 -13.28 -14.90
C SER A 26 27.79 -13.47 -13.48
N ASP A 27 27.39 -14.70 -13.16
CA ASP A 27 27.06 -15.16 -11.80
C ASP A 27 28.29 -15.44 -10.93
N ASP A 28 29.45 -15.58 -11.55
CA ASP A 28 30.71 -15.88 -10.89
C ASP A 28 31.39 -14.60 -10.39
N TYR A 29 31.49 -14.47 -9.07
CA TYR A 29 32.15 -13.35 -8.39
C TYR A 29 33.56 -13.07 -8.93
N ALA A 30 34.36 -14.11 -9.18
CA ALA A 30 35.73 -13.95 -9.65
C ALA A 30 35.78 -13.33 -11.06
N THR A 31 34.89 -13.76 -11.95
CA THR A 31 34.72 -13.21 -13.30
C THR A 31 34.29 -11.75 -13.24
N VAL A 32 33.28 -11.41 -12.44
CA VAL A 32 32.84 -10.02 -12.27
C VAL A 32 33.97 -9.16 -11.70
N ARG A 33 34.65 -9.62 -10.65
CA ARG A 33 35.80 -8.93 -10.04
C ARG A 33 36.91 -8.68 -11.06
N GLN A 34 37.19 -9.65 -11.92
CA GLN A 34 38.18 -9.50 -12.98
C GLN A 34 37.72 -8.49 -14.05
N GLY A 35 36.44 -8.51 -14.45
CA GLY A 35 35.86 -7.54 -15.36
C GLY A 35 36.02 -6.10 -14.85
N ILE A 36 35.69 -5.86 -13.57
CA ILE A 36 35.87 -4.56 -12.92
C ILE A 36 37.35 -4.15 -12.92
N LYS A 37 38.26 -5.07 -12.55
CA LYS A 37 39.71 -4.79 -12.55
C LYS A 37 40.26 -4.40 -13.93
N LEU A 38 39.67 -4.95 -14.99
CA LEU A 38 40.04 -4.66 -16.37
C LEU A 38 39.38 -3.38 -16.92
N GLY A 39 38.64 -2.64 -16.08
CA GLY A 39 37.99 -1.38 -16.46
C GLY A 39 36.62 -1.56 -17.12
N GLY A 40 35.93 -2.67 -16.86
CA GLY A 40 34.54 -2.84 -17.30
C GLY A 40 33.65 -1.75 -16.73
N ASP A 41 32.82 -1.16 -17.59
CA ASP A 41 31.88 -0.10 -17.24
C ASP A 41 30.68 -0.66 -16.46
N LEU A 42 30.54 -0.23 -15.19
CA LEU A 42 29.49 -0.70 -14.27
C LEU A 42 28.10 -0.24 -14.68
N ASP A 43 27.98 0.80 -15.50
CA ASP A 43 26.72 1.35 -15.98
C ASP A 43 26.38 0.88 -17.40
N ALA A 44 27.23 0.02 -17.97
CA ALA A 44 27.05 -0.50 -19.30
C ALA A 44 25.74 -1.27 -19.44
N ARG A 45 25.14 -1.21 -20.63
CA ARG A 45 23.80 -1.78 -20.85
C ARG A 45 23.84 -3.00 -21.75
N TRP A 46 23.42 -4.13 -21.22
CA TRP A 46 23.18 -5.33 -22.01
C TRP A 46 21.69 -5.62 -22.12
N ARG A 47 21.17 -5.58 -23.36
CA ARG A 47 19.72 -5.73 -23.64
C ARG A 47 18.84 -4.75 -22.85
N GLY A 48 19.39 -3.62 -22.40
CA GLY A 48 18.68 -2.62 -21.58
C GLY A 48 18.81 -2.81 -20.06
N MET A 49 19.62 -3.77 -19.59
CA MET A 49 19.92 -3.98 -18.18
C MET A 49 21.33 -3.51 -17.83
N THR A 50 21.49 -2.91 -16.64
CA THR A 50 22.81 -2.78 -16.01
C THR A 50 23.26 -4.10 -15.38
N PRO A 51 24.57 -4.30 -15.15
CA PRO A 51 25.09 -5.44 -14.41
C PRO A 51 24.44 -5.60 -13.04
N LEU A 52 24.31 -4.50 -12.28
CA LEU A 52 23.70 -4.51 -10.94
C LEU A 52 22.24 -4.98 -10.98
N TYR A 53 21.45 -4.46 -11.92
CA TYR A 53 20.07 -4.88 -12.10
C TYR A 53 19.98 -6.38 -12.45
N ASN A 54 20.87 -6.88 -13.31
CA ASN A 54 20.89 -8.30 -13.68
C ASN A 54 21.24 -9.21 -12.49
N ALA A 55 22.22 -8.81 -11.67
CA ALA A 55 22.59 -9.51 -10.45
C ALA A 55 21.42 -9.51 -9.44
N CYS A 56 20.76 -8.37 -9.24
CA CYS A 56 19.57 -8.24 -8.39
C CYS A 56 18.41 -9.11 -8.87
N ARG A 57 18.15 -9.12 -10.18
CA ARG A 57 17.12 -9.97 -10.80
C ARG A 57 17.38 -11.46 -10.59
N SER A 58 18.65 -11.84 -10.48
CA SER A 58 19.08 -13.23 -10.40
C SER A 58 19.40 -13.71 -8.97
N GLY A 59 19.42 -12.79 -8.00
CA GLY A 59 19.68 -13.11 -6.59
C GLY A 59 21.16 -13.37 -6.27
N TRP A 60 22.09 -12.80 -7.04
CA TRP A 60 23.54 -12.99 -6.83
C TRP A 60 24.05 -11.99 -5.80
N THR A 61 23.78 -12.22 -4.51
CA THR A 61 24.04 -11.28 -3.41
C THR A 61 25.49 -10.81 -3.34
N ASP A 62 26.44 -11.72 -3.46
CA ASP A 62 27.88 -11.45 -3.45
C ASP A 62 28.31 -10.56 -4.63
N VAL A 63 27.72 -10.78 -5.81
CA VAL A 63 27.93 -9.96 -7.00
C VAL A 63 27.30 -8.57 -6.82
N VAL A 64 26.10 -8.48 -6.25
CA VAL A 64 25.42 -7.20 -5.94
C VAL A 64 26.28 -6.37 -4.99
N GLU A 65 26.72 -6.95 -3.87
CA GLU A 65 27.59 -6.28 -2.89
C GLU A 65 28.90 -5.82 -3.53
N LEU A 66 29.52 -6.66 -4.36
CA LEU A 66 30.73 -6.30 -5.09
C LEU A 66 30.53 -5.11 -6.02
N MET A 67 29.44 -5.09 -6.79
CA MET A 67 29.17 -4.01 -7.75
C MET A 67 28.92 -2.68 -7.04
N ILE A 68 28.11 -2.68 -5.99
CA ILE A 68 27.84 -1.49 -5.19
C ILE A 68 29.12 -0.97 -4.52
N ALA A 69 29.92 -1.87 -3.93
CA ALA A 69 31.21 -1.52 -3.33
C ALA A 69 32.24 -0.95 -4.33
N ARG A 70 31.97 -1.07 -5.64
CA ARG A 70 32.81 -0.52 -6.72
C ARG A 70 32.19 0.67 -7.42
N GLY A 71 31.09 1.19 -6.89
CA GLY A 71 30.47 2.43 -7.35
C GLY A 71 29.44 2.25 -8.45
N ALA A 72 28.86 1.05 -8.63
CA ALA A 72 27.68 0.92 -9.48
C ALA A 72 26.54 1.77 -8.91
N ASP A 73 25.84 2.52 -9.75
CA ASP A 73 24.69 3.31 -9.33
C ASP A 73 23.55 2.38 -8.88
N VAL A 74 23.17 2.53 -7.60
CA VAL A 74 22.18 1.69 -6.92
C VAL A 74 20.75 1.93 -7.42
N ASP A 75 20.49 3.09 -8.04
CA ASP A 75 19.18 3.48 -8.54
C ASP A 75 19.09 3.50 -10.07
N GLU A 76 20.18 3.18 -10.78
CA GLU A 76 20.19 3.16 -12.23
C GLU A 76 19.15 2.15 -12.78
N ALA A 77 18.13 2.71 -13.44
CA ALA A 77 16.94 1.97 -13.80
C ALA A 77 17.16 1.09 -15.03
N SER A 78 16.57 -0.11 -15.03
CA SER A 78 16.51 -1.00 -16.19
C SER A 78 15.06 -1.36 -16.49
N TYR A 79 14.64 -1.15 -17.75
CA TYR A 79 13.24 -1.24 -18.18
C TYR A 79 12.28 -0.38 -17.32
N GLY A 80 12.77 0.73 -16.79
CA GLY A 80 12.04 1.62 -15.88
C GLY A 80 11.73 1.01 -14.52
N GLU A 81 12.56 0.08 -14.04
CA GLU A 81 12.60 -0.40 -12.66
C GLU A 81 14.01 -0.18 -12.10
N THR A 82 14.13 0.40 -10.92
CA THR A 82 15.41 0.41 -10.17
C THR A 82 15.74 -1.00 -9.67
N PRO A 83 16.99 -1.28 -9.29
CA PRO A 83 17.35 -2.52 -8.58
C PRO A 83 16.43 -2.81 -7.38
N LEU A 84 16.05 -1.80 -6.59
CA LEU A 84 15.14 -1.97 -5.45
C LEU A 84 13.73 -2.40 -5.89
N LEU A 85 13.17 -1.76 -6.92
CA LEU A 85 11.90 -2.19 -7.53
C LEU A 85 11.98 -3.64 -8.04
N LYS A 86 13.14 -4.04 -8.58
CA LYS A 86 13.33 -5.40 -9.07
C LYS A 86 13.28 -6.45 -7.96
N VAL A 87 14.00 -6.22 -6.86
CA VAL A 87 14.07 -7.18 -5.74
C VAL A 87 12.77 -7.23 -4.94
N THR A 88 12.01 -6.13 -4.91
CA THR A 88 10.69 -6.08 -4.26
C THR A 88 9.57 -6.66 -5.12
N GLY A 89 9.78 -6.74 -6.44
CA GLY A 89 8.84 -7.33 -7.39
C GLY A 89 8.58 -8.82 -7.14
N ARG A 90 7.38 -9.29 -7.52
CA ARG A 90 6.85 -10.64 -7.20
C ARG A 90 7.78 -11.80 -7.55
N LYS A 91 8.61 -11.66 -8.59
CA LYS A 91 9.48 -12.75 -9.07
C LYS A 91 10.72 -12.95 -8.21
N VAL A 92 11.24 -11.89 -7.57
CA VAL A 92 12.45 -11.94 -6.75
C VAL A 92 12.03 -11.95 -5.28
N ASN A 93 11.34 -10.89 -4.84
CA ASN A 93 10.78 -10.74 -3.49
C ASN A 93 11.80 -11.06 -2.37
N ASP A 94 13.03 -10.57 -2.53
CA ASP A 94 14.18 -10.88 -1.67
C ASP A 94 14.44 -9.73 -0.67
N VAL A 95 14.16 -10.00 0.61
CA VAL A 95 14.27 -9.03 1.70
C VAL A 95 15.72 -8.72 2.04
N GLU A 96 16.64 -9.68 1.92
CA GLU A 96 18.04 -9.44 2.27
C GLU A 96 18.73 -8.61 1.18
N LEU A 97 18.44 -8.87 -0.10
CA LEU A 97 18.89 -8.00 -1.19
C LEU A 97 18.33 -6.58 -1.08
N ALA A 98 17.06 -6.44 -0.70
CA ALA A 98 16.48 -5.11 -0.45
C ALA A 98 17.20 -4.38 0.68
N LYS A 99 17.59 -5.08 1.77
CA LYS A 99 18.41 -4.47 2.85
C LYS A 99 19.76 -3.99 2.34
N VAL A 100 20.44 -4.79 1.50
CA VAL A 100 21.73 -4.40 0.91
C VAL A 100 21.58 -3.12 0.09
N LEU A 101 20.56 -3.05 -0.77
CA LEU A 101 20.32 -1.87 -1.62
C LEU A 101 19.97 -0.63 -0.79
N LEU A 102 19.05 -0.75 0.17
CA LEU A 102 18.64 0.37 1.05
C LEU A 102 19.81 0.85 1.92
N GLY A 103 20.61 -0.08 2.46
CA GLY A 103 21.81 0.24 3.23
C GLY A 103 22.90 0.97 2.43
N ASN A 104 22.81 0.95 1.09
CA ASN A 104 23.70 1.68 0.18
C ASN A 104 22.99 2.85 -0.54
N GLY A 105 21.88 3.33 0.01
CA GLY A 105 21.27 4.59 -0.41
C GLY A 105 20.26 4.50 -1.55
N ALA A 106 19.75 3.30 -1.88
CA ALA A 106 18.67 3.15 -2.86
C ALA A 106 17.44 3.98 -2.49
N ASP A 107 16.85 4.68 -3.46
CA ASP A 107 15.62 5.43 -3.28
C ASP A 107 14.45 4.48 -2.98
N VAL A 108 14.06 4.46 -1.70
CA VAL A 108 12.94 3.68 -1.17
C VAL A 108 11.60 4.01 -1.85
N ASN A 109 11.49 5.21 -2.42
CA ASN A 109 10.28 5.75 -3.04
C ASN A 109 10.33 5.75 -4.58
N ALA A 110 11.36 5.14 -5.18
CA ALA A 110 11.50 5.05 -6.62
C ALA A 110 10.22 4.49 -7.28
N GLN A 111 9.85 5.05 -8.43
CA GLN A 111 8.63 4.67 -9.13
C GLN A 111 8.93 3.90 -10.42
N ASP A 112 8.25 2.77 -10.61
CA ASP A 112 8.31 2.04 -11.87
C ASP A 112 7.58 2.80 -13.01
N THR A 113 7.63 2.26 -14.23
CA THR A 113 6.92 2.84 -15.39
C THR A 113 5.41 3.03 -15.20
N GLN A 114 4.79 2.37 -14.22
CA GLN A 114 3.38 2.52 -13.87
C GLN A 114 3.16 3.42 -12.65
N GLY A 115 4.21 3.97 -12.07
CA GLY A 115 4.18 4.80 -10.88
C GLY A 115 4.10 4.01 -9.57
N ASN A 116 4.27 2.67 -9.59
CA ASN A 116 4.26 1.89 -8.35
C ASN A 116 5.61 1.99 -7.65
N THR A 117 5.57 2.09 -6.33
CA THR A 117 6.76 2.09 -5.45
C THR A 117 7.10 0.67 -4.99
N PRO A 118 8.32 0.44 -4.46
CA PRO A 118 8.67 -0.79 -3.76
C PRO A 118 7.64 -1.20 -2.70
N LEU A 119 7.13 -0.23 -1.92
CA LEU A 119 6.13 -0.48 -0.88
C LEU A 119 4.80 -0.97 -1.46
N TYR A 120 4.37 -0.41 -2.60
CA TYR A 120 3.18 -0.88 -3.30
C TYR A 120 3.32 -2.34 -3.74
N HIS A 121 4.46 -2.72 -4.31
CA HIS A 121 4.75 -4.11 -4.69
C HIS A 121 4.78 -5.04 -3.47
N ALA A 122 5.42 -4.64 -2.37
CA ALA A 122 5.50 -5.41 -1.14
C ALA A 122 4.10 -5.71 -0.54
N ILE A 123 3.20 -4.72 -0.56
CA ILE A 123 1.79 -4.88 -0.16
C ILE A 123 1.04 -5.83 -1.08
N MET A 124 1.19 -5.69 -2.40
CA MET A 124 0.57 -6.61 -3.36
C MET A 124 1.03 -8.06 -3.16
N ASN A 125 2.32 -8.24 -2.84
CA ASN A 125 2.93 -9.54 -2.58
C ASN A 125 2.64 -10.07 -1.17
N ARG A 126 2.03 -9.26 -0.29
CA ARG A 126 1.73 -9.58 1.12
C ARG A 126 2.98 -9.97 1.93
N ASN A 127 4.13 -9.40 1.59
CA ASN A 127 5.39 -9.68 2.27
C ASN A 127 5.59 -8.74 3.46
N LYS A 128 5.15 -9.15 4.66
CA LYS A 128 5.24 -8.32 5.88
C LYS A 128 6.66 -7.86 6.21
N LYS A 129 7.66 -8.73 6.00
CA LYS A 129 9.07 -8.40 6.26
C LYS A 129 9.58 -7.30 5.33
N MET A 130 9.22 -7.39 4.05
CA MET A 130 9.54 -6.34 3.07
C MET A 130 8.81 -5.04 3.37
N ILE A 131 7.53 -5.11 3.74
CA ILE A 131 6.74 -3.92 4.12
C ILE A 131 7.40 -3.21 5.31
N GLN A 132 7.74 -3.95 6.37
CA GLN A 132 8.39 -3.38 7.55
C GLN A 132 9.74 -2.76 7.19
N LEU A 133 10.57 -3.47 6.43
CA LEU A 133 11.87 -2.98 5.99
C LEU A 133 11.76 -1.64 5.25
N LEU A 134 10.82 -1.53 4.30
CA LEU A 134 10.64 -0.32 3.51
C LEU A 134 10.12 0.84 4.36
N LEU A 135 9.17 0.59 5.27
CA LEU A 135 8.66 1.61 6.18
C LEU A 135 9.72 2.11 7.16
N ASP A 136 10.56 1.21 7.68
CA ASP A 136 11.69 1.55 8.55
C ASP A 136 12.75 2.41 7.82
N ASN A 137 12.80 2.33 6.49
CA ASN A 137 13.66 3.15 5.63
C ASN A 137 12.93 4.38 5.03
N GLY A 138 11.74 4.74 5.54
CA GLY A 138 11.07 5.99 5.16
C GLY A 138 10.21 5.91 3.89
N ALA A 139 9.74 4.72 3.50
CA ALA A 139 8.80 4.59 2.38
C ALA A 139 7.50 5.38 2.62
N ASP A 140 7.10 6.19 1.64
CA ASP A 140 5.82 6.90 1.65
C ASP A 140 4.69 6.01 1.10
N MET A 141 3.69 5.78 1.95
CA MET A 141 2.52 4.96 1.64
C MET A 141 1.45 5.67 0.79
N TYR A 142 1.57 6.98 0.60
CA TYR A 142 0.58 7.81 -0.08
C TYR A 142 0.99 8.21 -1.50
N ILE A 143 2.20 7.84 -1.96
CA ILE A 143 2.61 8.01 -3.37
C ILE A 143 1.61 7.31 -4.28
N LYS A 144 1.07 8.07 -5.23
CA LYS A 144 0.07 7.60 -6.19
C LYS A 144 0.75 7.12 -7.46
N ASN A 145 0.34 5.95 -7.93
CA ASN A 145 0.68 5.45 -9.24
C ASN A 145 -0.20 6.09 -10.33
N LYS A 146 0.01 5.72 -11.61
CA LYS A 146 -0.74 6.26 -12.75
C LYS A 146 -2.25 5.97 -12.73
N ARG A 147 -2.72 5.03 -11.90
CA ARG A 147 -4.15 4.76 -11.67
C ARG A 147 -4.74 5.57 -10.51
N GLY A 148 -3.93 6.40 -9.84
CA GLY A 148 -4.33 7.07 -8.60
C GLY A 148 -4.38 6.13 -7.39
N ASP A 149 -3.82 4.92 -7.47
CA ASP A 149 -3.66 4.02 -6.34
C ASP A 149 -2.41 4.39 -5.54
N SER A 150 -2.51 4.40 -4.22
CA SER A 150 -1.36 4.36 -3.32
C SER A 150 -1.32 3.05 -2.54
N ALA A 151 -0.20 2.78 -1.87
CA ALA A 151 -0.04 1.64 -0.97
C ALA A 151 -1.14 1.63 0.12
N ALA A 152 -1.36 2.76 0.79
CA ALA A 152 -2.40 2.95 1.80
C ALA A 152 -3.80 2.74 1.21
N ARG A 153 -4.11 3.34 0.06
CA ARG A 153 -5.42 3.20 -0.59
C ARG A 153 -5.72 1.75 -0.94
N TYR A 154 -4.75 1.05 -1.54
CA TYR A 154 -4.90 -0.33 -1.94
C TYR A 154 -5.20 -1.22 -0.73
N ILE A 155 -4.39 -1.15 0.34
CA ILE A 155 -4.57 -2.03 1.50
C ILE A 155 -5.87 -1.72 2.26
N LEU A 156 -6.21 -0.45 2.44
CA LEU A 156 -7.45 -0.03 3.10
C LEU A 156 -8.68 -0.51 2.32
N SER A 157 -8.69 -0.38 0.99
CA SER A 157 -9.82 -0.82 0.14
C SER A 157 -10.18 -2.30 0.29
N LYS A 158 -9.24 -3.14 0.78
CA LYS A 158 -9.44 -4.57 1.03
C LYS A 158 -9.97 -4.88 2.43
N LYS A 159 -10.11 -3.88 3.29
CA LYS A 159 -10.57 -4.04 4.68
C LYS A 159 -12.06 -3.83 4.80
N THR A 160 -12.58 -4.40 5.87
CA THR A 160 -13.98 -4.29 6.29
C THR A 160 -14.00 -3.68 7.67
N MET A 161 -14.83 -2.66 7.84
CA MET A 161 -15.20 -2.14 9.14
C MET A 161 -16.27 -3.06 9.73
N ALA A 162 -16.05 -3.56 10.95
CA ALA A 162 -17.04 -4.38 11.62
C ALA A 162 -18.29 -3.54 11.95
N GLY A 163 -19.45 -4.21 11.92
CA GLY A 163 -20.69 -3.57 12.37
C GLY A 163 -20.59 -3.27 13.86
N THR A 164 -21.19 -2.16 14.28
CA THR A 164 -21.18 -1.71 15.68
C THR A 164 -22.51 -1.06 16.04
N SER A 165 -22.72 -0.83 17.32
CA SER A 165 -23.90 -0.16 17.84
C SER A 165 -23.56 0.96 18.80
N PHE A 166 -24.42 1.96 18.86
CA PHE A 166 -24.27 3.18 19.67
C PHE A 166 -25.59 3.45 20.36
N SER A 167 -25.60 3.86 21.62
CA SER A 167 -26.86 3.86 22.36
C SER A 167 -26.92 4.85 23.51
N ASN A 168 -28.11 5.42 23.70
CA ASN A 168 -28.48 6.18 24.88
C ASN A 168 -29.79 5.62 25.48
N ASN A 169 -30.48 6.42 26.30
CA ASN A 169 -31.76 6.04 26.91
C ASN A 169 -32.93 5.98 25.91
N ASP A 170 -32.87 6.75 24.83
CA ASP A 170 -33.97 6.87 23.86
C ASP A 170 -33.86 5.85 22.73
N LEU A 171 -32.64 5.51 22.30
CA LEU A 171 -32.42 4.70 21.11
C LEU A 171 -31.13 3.87 21.13
N ASN A 172 -31.07 2.90 20.22
CA ASN A 172 -29.87 2.19 19.82
C ASN A 172 -29.71 2.29 18.30
N VAL A 173 -28.60 2.88 17.85
CA VAL A 173 -28.21 2.95 16.44
C VAL A 173 -27.32 1.76 16.12
N THR A 174 -27.65 0.98 15.11
CA THR A 174 -26.79 -0.08 14.58
C THR A 174 -26.23 0.34 13.25
N ALA A 175 -24.91 0.42 13.14
CA ALA A 175 -24.24 0.63 11.87
C ALA A 175 -23.65 -0.69 11.36
N ASN A 176 -24.14 -1.16 10.22
CA ASN A 176 -23.73 -2.46 9.68
C ASN A 176 -22.27 -2.44 9.21
N SER A 177 -21.69 -3.64 9.08
CA SER A 177 -20.36 -3.77 8.51
C SER A 177 -20.33 -3.27 7.07
N PHE A 178 -19.22 -2.65 6.68
CA PHE A 178 -19.02 -2.18 5.31
C PHE A 178 -17.56 -2.38 4.90
N SER A 179 -17.34 -2.63 3.61
CA SER A 179 -15.98 -2.66 3.08
C SER A 179 -15.57 -1.28 2.59
N PHE A 180 -14.32 -0.93 2.79
CA PHE A 180 -13.78 0.36 2.32
C PHE A 180 -13.82 0.47 0.79
N GLY A 181 -13.83 -0.67 0.08
CA GLY A 181 -14.00 -0.74 -1.37
C GLY A 181 -15.45 -0.69 -1.88
N ARG A 182 -16.46 -1.01 -1.04
CA ARG A 182 -17.90 -0.92 -1.35
C ARG A 182 -18.52 -0.02 -0.29
N ALA A 183 -18.26 1.26 -0.48
CA ALA A 183 -18.38 2.31 0.51
C ALA A 183 -19.85 2.68 0.79
N SER A 184 -20.63 1.78 1.41
CA SER A 184 -21.97 2.12 1.90
C SER A 184 -22.25 1.49 3.24
N VAL A 185 -22.85 2.26 4.14
CA VAL A 185 -23.24 1.83 5.49
C VAL A 185 -24.75 1.82 5.60
N SER A 186 -25.31 0.69 5.99
CA SER A 186 -26.72 0.61 6.39
C SER A 186 -26.85 0.90 7.89
N ILE A 187 -27.78 1.79 8.23
CA ILE A 187 -28.06 2.23 9.58
C ILE A 187 -29.45 1.73 9.99
N GLY A 188 -29.49 0.96 11.07
CA GLY A 188 -30.72 0.56 11.78
C GLY A 188 -30.89 1.35 13.06
N ILE A 189 -32.13 1.53 13.52
CA ILE A 189 -32.43 2.19 14.79
C ILE A 189 -33.49 1.40 15.55
N THR A 190 -33.20 1.10 16.81
CA THR A 190 -34.17 0.64 17.80
C THR A 190 -34.63 1.84 18.63
N ASN A 191 -35.92 2.13 18.61
CA ASN A 191 -36.56 3.09 19.51
C ASN A 191 -36.82 2.40 20.86
N LYS A 192 -36.18 2.85 21.93
CA LYS A 192 -36.35 2.33 23.30
C LYS A 192 -37.41 3.10 24.09
N SER A 193 -37.88 4.22 23.55
CA SER A 193 -38.88 5.04 24.22
C SER A 193 -40.27 4.42 24.11
N LYS A 194 -41.17 4.93 24.95
CA LYS A 194 -42.61 4.62 24.90
C LYS A 194 -43.37 5.48 23.88
N GLN A 195 -42.67 6.36 23.16
CA GLN A 195 -43.22 7.34 22.23
C GLN A 195 -42.84 7.00 20.80
N PHE A 196 -43.60 7.52 19.82
CA PHE A 196 -43.18 7.42 18.43
C PHE A 196 -41.93 8.27 18.19
N MET A 197 -40.95 7.68 17.50
CA MET A 197 -39.71 8.36 17.17
C MET A 197 -39.70 8.73 15.70
N LYS A 198 -39.63 10.03 15.41
CA LYS A 198 -39.43 10.53 14.04
C LYS A 198 -37.96 10.89 13.85
N VAL A 199 -37.27 10.14 13.00
CA VAL A 199 -35.88 10.40 12.61
C VAL A 199 -35.87 11.29 11.38
N SER A 200 -35.07 12.35 11.41
CA SER A 200 -34.96 13.35 10.33
C SER A 200 -33.60 13.36 9.63
N GLN A 201 -32.51 13.08 10.35
CA GLN A 201 -31.16 13.07 9.77
C GLN A 201 -30.30 12.00 10.40
N ILE A 202 -29.42 11.42 9.60
CA ILE A 202 -28.37 10.51 10.04
C ILE A 202 -27.07 10.94 9.39
N ALA A 203 -25.99 10.98 10.16
CA ALA A 203 -24.63 11.25 9.70
C ALA A 203 -23.67 10.19 10.23
N VAL A 204 -22.61 9.95 9.47
CA VAL A 204 -21.54 8.99 9.76
C VAL A 204 -20.22 9.74 9.70
N TYR A 205 -19.39 9.48 10.71
CA TYR A 205 -18.10 10.14 10.90
C TYR A 205 -16.97 9.13 10.95
N LEU A 206 -15.81 9.53 10.45
CA LEU A 206 -14.56 8.80 10.60
C LEU A 206 -13.45 9.75 11.05
N ASN A 207 -12.84 9.48 12.21
CA ASN A 207 -11.85 10.36 12.86
C ASN A 207 -12.38 11.80 13.00
N GLY A 208 -13.63 11.95 13.45
CA GLY A 208 -14.32 13.24 13.57
C GLY A 208 -14.72 13.91 12.26
N ASN A 209 -14.34 13.37 11.08
CA ASN A 209 -14.71 13.95 9.80
C ASN A 209 -16.02 13.37 9.29
N LEU A 210 -16.94 14.22 8.82
CA LEU A 210 -18.16 13.78 8.16
C LEU A 210 -17.82 13.02 6.88
N VAL A 211 -18.21 11.74 6.80
CA VAL A 211 -17.96 10.88 5.64
C VAL A 211 -19.24 10.53 4.88
N GLY A 212 -20.41 10.79 5.44
CA GLY A 212 -21.67 10.66 4.72
C GLY A 212 -22.87 10.98 5.59
N GLU A 213 -23.95 11.43 4.97
CA GLU A 213 -25.19 11.76 5.65
C GLU A 213 -26.41 11.44 4.78
N ALA A 214 -27.58 11.37 5.41
CA ALA A 214 -28.86 11.23 4.75
C ALA A 214 -29.94 11.97 5.53
N GLN A 215 -30.73 12.77 4.81
CA GLN A 215 -32.02 13.25 5.28
C GLN A 215 -33.04 12.12 5.12
N VAL A 216 -33.80 11.85 6.18
CA VAL A 216 -34.77 10.74 6.23
C VAL A 216 -36.11 11.21 6.77
N THR A 217 -37.17 10.49 6.45
CA THR A 217 -38.49 10.68 7.06
C THR A 217 -38.99 9.31 7.49
N LYS A 218 -38.50 8.86 8.65
CA LYS A 218 -38.82 7.54 9.21
C LYS A 218 -39.48 7.71 10.56
N ASN A 219 -40.62 7.05 10.74
CA ASN A 219 -41.30 6.97 12.02
C ASN A 219 -41.14 5.56 12.56
N ILE A 220 -40.62 5.44 13.79
CA ILE A 220 -40.30 4.18 14.44
C ILE A 220 -41.20 4.03 15.66
N ALA A 221 -41.98 2.95 15.70
CA ALA A 221 -42.92 2.69 16.77
C ALA A 221 -42.21 2.55 18.13
N PRO A 222 -42.91 2.82 19.25
CA PRO A 222 -42.38 2.57 20.59
C PRO A 222 -41.82 1.15 20.74
N ASN A 223 -40.69 1.00 21.43
CA ASN A 223 -40.06 -0.29 21.71
C ASN A 223 -39.88 -1.19 20.47
N SER A 224 -39.60 -0.61 19.31
CA SER A 224 -39.48 -1.35 18.04
C SER A 224 -38.17 -1.03 17.33
N THR A 225 -37.80 -1.89 16.38
CA THR A 225 -36.58 -1.73 15.56
C THR A 225 -36.95 -1.56 14.10
N LEU A 226 -36.39 -0.53 13.48
CA LEU A 226 -36.32 -0.41 12.04
C LEU A 226 -34.91 -0.77 11.59
N SER A 227 -34.74 -1.95 11.01
CA SER A 227 -33.42 -2.52 10.65
C SER A 227 -32.67 -1.74 9.58
N ASN A 228 -33.38 -0.95 8.77
CA ASN A 228 -32.79 -0.07 7.76
C ASN A 228 -33.54 1.27 7.70
N VAL A 229 -33.00 2.27 8.38
CA VAL A 229 -33.47 3.65 8.36
C VAL A 229 -32.86 4.40 7.18
N ALA A 230 -31.57 4.19 6.92
CA ALA A 230 -30.84 4.77 5.79
C ALA A 230 -29.72 3.84 5.30
N THR A 231 -29.40 3.93 4.01
CA THR A 231 -28.14 3.42 3.45
C THR A 231 -27.34 4.61 2.95
N ILE A 232 -26.25 4.93 3.65
CA ILE A 232 -25.40 6.09 3.38
C ILE A 232 -24.25 5.64 2.49
N LYS A 233 -24.11 6.27 1.31
CA LYS A 233 -22.94 6.07 0.44
C LYS A 233 -21.79 6.94 0.95
N LEU A 234 -20.63 6.35 1.14
CA LEU A 234 -19.39 7.02 1.51
C LEU A 234 -18.58 7.33 0.24
N PRO A 235 -17.91 8.49 0.17
CA PRO A 235 -17.18 8.91 -1.03
C PRO A 235 -15.87 8.11 -1.18
N PRO A 236 -15.40 7.79 -2.40
CA PRO A 236 -14.22 6.90 -2.61
C PRO A 236 -12.93 7.31 -1.89
N ASN A 237 -12.82 8.57 -1.47
CA ASN A 237 -11.70 9.18 -0.79
C ASN A 237 -11.86 9.34 0.73
N PHE A 238 -12.93 8.81 1.35
CA PHE A 238 -13.22 9.01 2.78
C PHE A 238 -12.09 8.54 3.72
N TYR A 239 -11.15 7.74 3.21
CA TYR A 239 -10.02 7.16 3.96
C TYR A 239 -8.64 7.68 3.52
N GLN A 240 -8.56 8.77 2.74
CA GLN A 240 -7.27 9.30 2.25
C GLN A 240 -6.33 9.78 3.38
N ASN A 241 -6.88 10.18 4.52
CA ASN A 241 -6.13 10.72 5.65
C ASN A 241 -5.96 9.72 6.80
N ILE A 242 -6.26 8.43 6.56
CA ILE A 242 -6.08 7.40 7.58
C ILE A 242 -4.58 7.14 7.73
N ASN A 243 -4.04 7.46 8.91
CA ASN A 243 -2.65 7.22 9.26
C ASN A 243 -2.42 5.74 9.58
N ILE A 244 -1.53 5.09 8.84
CA ILE A 244 -1.13 3.71 9.08
C ILE A 244 0.24 3.72 9.76
N ASN A 245 0.37 3.08 10.90
CA ASN A 245 1.67 2.98 11.56
C ASN A 245 2.54 1.88 10.92
N SER A 246 3.84 1.90 11.24
CA SER A 246 4.81 0.93 10.71
C SER A 246 4.45 -0.52 11.05
N SER A 247 3.79 -0.77 12.18
CA SER A 247 3.30 -2.10 12.57
C SER A 247 2.14 -2.64 11.72
N GLY A 248 1.66 -1.87 10.74
CA GLY A 248 0.53 -2.25 9.90
C GLY A 248 -0.80 -2.15 10.60
N LYS A 249 -0.92 -1.29 11.60
CA LYS A 249 -2.17 -1.01 12.31
C LYS A 249 -2.60 0.42 12.07
N THR A 250 -3.91 0.64 12.10
CA THR A 250 -4.50 1.97 12.18
C THR A 250 -5.63 1.95 13.19
N LYS A 251 -5.70 2.99 14.01
CA LYS A 251 -6.84 3.25 14.89
C LYS A 251 -7.75 4.25 14.21
N LEU A 252 -9.04 3.97 14.23
CA LEU A 252 -10.08 4.79 13.63
C LEU A 252 -11.15 5.07 14.67
N GLU A 253 -11.64 6.30 14.71
CA GLU A 253 -12.83 6.64 15.46
C GLU A 253 -14.03 6.61 14.51
N TYR A 254 -14.95 5.68 14.74
CA TYR A 254 -16.16 5.53 13.95
C TYR A 254 -17.35 6.10 14.71
N GLY A 255 -17.96 7.15 14.17
CA GLY A 255 -19.04 7.88 14.81
C GLY A 255 -20.33 7.89 14.01
N VAL A 256 -21.44 8.07 14.72
CA VAL A 256 -22.75 8.33 14.14
C VAL A 256 -23.39 9.52 14.83
N ALA A 257 -24.15 10.31 14.08
CA ALA A 257 -25.07 11.29 14.64
C ALA A 257 -26.48 11.07 14.09
N VAL A 258 -27.49 11.29 14.91
CA VAL A 258 -28.90 11.13 14.58
C VAL A 258 -29.70 12.29 15.13
N GLU A 259 -30.42 12.98 14.25
CA GLU A 259 -31.45 13.95 14.63
C GLU A 259 -32.81 13.24 14.63
N TYR A 260 -33.51 13.34 15.75
CA TYR A 260 -34.81 12.70 15.94
C TYR A 260 -35.73 13.55 16.82
N SER A 261 -36.99 13.16 16.88
CA SER A 261 -37.96 13.74 17.82
C SER A 261 -38.80 12.67 18.47
N LEU A 262 -39.15 12.94 19.73
CA LEU A 262 -40.08 12.18 20.54
C LEU A 262 -41.21 13.13 20.95
N ASP A 263 -42.45 12.84 20.56
CA ASP A 263 -43.62 13.70 20.81
C ASP A 263 -43.39 15.19 20.44
N ASN A 264 -42.77 15.42 19.28
CA ASN A 264 -42.42 16.75 18.75
C ASN A 264 -41.32 17.51 19.52
N SER A 265 -40.71 16.92 20.55
CA SER A 265 -39.47 17.43 21.14
C SER A 265 -38.28 16.97 20.29
N GLY A 266 -37.62 17.92 19.62
CA GLY A 266 -36.38 17.67 18.89
C GLY A 266 -35.24 17.26 19.83
N LYS A 267 -34.44 16.29 19.40
CA LYS A 267 -33.30 15.72 20.13
C LYS A 267 -32.20 15.32 19.14
N SER A 268 -30.96 15.39 19.60
CA SER A 268 -29.78 14.89 18.88
C SER A 268 -29.10 13.78 19.68
N PHE A 269 -28.51 12.84 18.96
CA PHE A 269 -27.65 11.80 19.52
C PHE A 269 -26.37 11.73 18.71
N GLU A 270 -25.22 11.75 19.39
CA GLU A 270 -23.90 11.56 18.79
C GLU A 270 -23.07 10.65 19.70
N ASP A 271 -22.38 9.70 19.09
CA ASP A 271 -21.50 8.77 19.81
C ASP A 271 -20.46 8.19 18.84
N SER A 272 -19.32 7.78 19.37
CA SER A 272 -18.18 7.27 18.61
C SER A 272 -17.49 6.10 19.30
N LYS A 273 -16.83 5.25 18.52
CA LYS A 273 -16.06 4.11 19.01
C LYS A 273 -14.73 4.01 18.30
N GLU A 274 -13.68 3.79 19.08
CA GLU A 274 -12.37 3.43 18.53
C GLU A 274 -12.43 1.99 17.97
N VAL A 275 -11.91 1.83 16.76
CA VAL A 275 -11.75 0.56 16.07
C VAL A 275 -10.32 0.47 15.55
N GLU A 276 -9.62 -0.59 15.95
CA GLU A 276 -8.30 -0.91 15.40
C GLU A 276 -8.46 -1.80 14.16
N LEU A 277 -7.85 -1.40 13.04
CA LEU A 277 -7.70 -2.23 11.85
C LEU A 277 -6.28 -2.74 11.75
N VAL A 278 -6.15 -4.06 11.58
CA VAL A 278 -4.88 -4.72 11.25
C VAL A 278 -4.79 -4.89 9.74
N LEU A 279 -3.76 -4.31 9.13
CA LEU A 279 -3.58 -4.20 7.69
C LEU A 279 -2.71 -5.31 7.12
N TRP A 280 -1.59 -5.62 7.78
CA TRP A 280 -0.75 -6.78 7.50
C TRP A 280 -0.35 -7.47 8.78
#